data_AF-A0A931DKA3-F1
#
_entry.id   AF-A0A931DKA3-F1
#
_cell.length_a   1.000
_cell.length_b   1.000
_cell.length_c   1.000
_cell.angle_alpha   90.00
_cell.angle_beta   90.00
_cell.angle_gamma   90.00
#
_symmetry.space_group_name_H-M   'P 1'
#
loop_
_entity.id
_entity.type
_entity.pdbx_description
1 polymer ?
#
loop_
_entity_poly.entity_id
_entity_poly.type
_entity_poly.pdbx_seq_one_letter_code
_entity_poly.pdbx_strand_id
1 'polypeptide(L)'
;MSELLVDDPHETIHLGDHTAVVVPLDEYLRLREAQVEAEQLAAHRDYLDRKASGTAGSGMTTDEVRRLLAREVNITHVARV
;
A
#
# COMPACT_ATOMS: atom_id res chain seq x y z
N MET A 1 -23.48 -9.24 28.35
CA MET A 1 -23.00 -8.50 27.15
C MET A 1 -22.08 -7.42 27.68
N SER A 2 -20.77 -7.56 27.48
CA SER A 2 -19.81 -6.56 27.93
C SER A 2 -19.46 -5.68 26.75
N GLU A 3 -19.99 -4.46 26.74
CA GLU A 3 -19.54 -3.38 25.87
C GLU A 3 -18.13 -3.00 26.30
N LEU A 4 -17.14 -3.48 25.54
CA LEU A 4 -15.77 -2.96 25.59
C LEU A 4 -15.81 -1.55 24.95
N LEU A 5 -16.19 -0.55 25.73
CA LEU A 5 -15.86 0.84 25.46
C LEU A 5 -14.35 0.99 25.70
N VAL A 6 -13.56 0.53 24.72
CA VAL A 6 -12.19 1.00 24.58
C VAL A 6 -12.34 2.46 24.18
N ASP A 7 -12.02 3.37 25.11
CA ASP A 7 -11.83 4.78 24.77
C ASP A 7 -10.85 4.82 23.61
N ASP A 8 -11.35 5.13 22.41
CA ASP A 8 -10.50 5.36 21.26
C ASP A 8 -9.71 6.64 21.59
N PRO A 9 -8.37 6.57 21.71
CA PRO A 9 -7.57 7.74 22.09
C PRO A 9 -7.58 8.83 21.01
N HIS A 10 -8.19 8.56 19.86
CA HIS A 10 -8.21 9.46 18.72
C HIS A 10 -9.49 10.28 18.67
N GLU A 11 -9.31 11.57 18.38
CA GLU A 11 -10.42 12.45 18.05
C GLU A 11 -11.01 12.06 16.70
N THR A 12 -12.33 11.94 16.64
CA THR A 12 -13.06 11.65 15.40
C THR A 12 -13.83 12.87 14.94
N ILE A 13 -13.76 13.17 13.65
CA ILE A 13 -14.50 14.27 13.01
C ILE A 13 -15.47 13.71 11.98
N HIS A 14 -16.71 14.21 12.00
CA HIS A 14 -17.73 13.85 11.02
C HIS A 14 -17.80 14.88 9.90
N LEU A 15 -17.73 14.40 8.65
CA LEU A 15 -17.74 15.18 7.42
C LEU A 15 -18.92 14.72 6.56
N GLY A 16 -20.12 15.18 6.89
CA GLY A 16 -21.36 14.69 6.27
C GLY A 16 -21.59 13.21 6.60
N ASP A 17 -21.59 12.37 5.56
CA ASP A 17 -21.76 10.91 5.68
C ASP A 17 -20.43 10.17 5.94
N HIS A 18 -19.31 10.89 6.07
CA HIS A 18 -18.00 10.32 6.31
C HIS A 18 -17.53 10.58 7.74
N THR A 19 -16.78 9.64 8.29
CA THR A 19 -16.07 9.79 9.58
C THR A 19 -14.58 9.74 9.31
N ALA A 20 -13.85 10.74 9.79
CA ALA A 20 -12.39 10.76 9.75
C ALA A 20 -11.81 10.71 11.16
N VAL A 21 -10.61 10.17 11.28
CA VAL A 21 -9.88 10.03 12.54
C VAL A 21 -8.67 10.97 12.51
N VAL A 22 -8.51 11.78 13.54
CA VAL A 22 -7.36 12.66 13.70
C VAL A 22 -6.27 11.89 14.44
N VAL A 23 -5.12 11.76 13.79
CA VAL A 23 -3.98 10.99 14.30
C VAL A 23 -2.73 11.89 14.29
N PRO A 24 -1.88 11.87 15.32
CA PRO A 24 -0.59 12.55 15.29
C PRO A 24 0.24 12.11 14.07
N LEU A 25 0.95 13.06 13.45
CA LEU A 25 1.73 12.77 12.23
C LEU A 25 2.74 11.64 12.44
N ASP A 26 3.45 11.63 13.57
CA ASP A 26 4.45 10.59 13.88
C ASP A 26 3.84 9.20 14.04
N GLU A 27 2.59 9.12 14.50
CA GLU A 27 1.87 7.85 14.59
C GLU A 27 1.44 7.38 13.20
N TYR A 28 0.89 8.28 12.36
CA TYR A 28 0.58 7.96 10.98
C TYR A 28 1.81 7.47 10.21
N LEU A 29 2.97 8.12 10.37
CA LEU A 29 4.21 7.72 9.72
C LEU A 29 4.66 6.32 10.17
N ARG A 30 4.63 6.04 11.47
CA ARG A 30 4.94 4.70 12.00
C ARG A 30 4.00 3.62 11.47
N LEU A 31 2.70 3.90 11.43
CA LEU A 31 1.71 2.97 10.87
C LEU A 31 1.94 2.75 9.37
N ARG A 32 2.28 3.82 8.64
CA ARG A 32 2.57 3.73 7.21
C ARG A 32 3.82 2.92 6.92
N GLU A 33 4.88 3.10 7.69
CA GLU A 33 6.10 2.31 7.60
C GLU A 33 5.81 0.82 7.87
N ALA A 34 5.11 0.52 8.96
CA ALA A 34 4.71 -0.85 9.29
C ALA A 34 3.84 -1.49 8.20
N GLN A 35 2.93 -0.72 7.58
CA GLN A 35 2.12 -1.19 6.46
C GLN A 35 3.00 -1.55 5.26
N VAL A 36 3.96 -0.69 4.90
CA VAL A 36 4.87 -0.94 3.77
C VAL A 36 5.72 -2.19 4.02
N GLU A 37 6.22 -2.38 5.24
CA GLU A 37 6.95 -3.59 5.60
C GLU A 37 6.08 -4.85 5.48
N ALA A 38 4.83 -4.79 5.93
CA ALA A 38 3.88 -5.90 5.81
C ALA A 38 3.56 -6.23 4.34
N GLU A 39 3.36 -5.22 3.50
CA GLU A 39 3.14 -5.37 2.06
C GLU A 39 4.35 -6.02 1.37
N GLN A 40 5.57 -5.60 1.73
CA GLN A 40 6.80 -6.21 1.22
C GLN A 40 6.95 -7.66 1.66
N LEU A 41 6.64 -7.97 2.93
CA LEU A 41 6.68 -9.33 3.45
C LEU A 41 5.67 -10.24 2.73
N ALA A 42 4.45 -9.73 2.48
CA ALA A 42 3.43 -10.44 1.72
C ALA A 42 3.88 -10.71 0.29
N ALA A 43 4.40 -9.69 -0.41
CA ALA A 43 4.93 -9.84 -1.76
C ALA A 43 6.09 -10.84 -1.84
N HIS A 44 6.96 -10.87 -0.82
CA HIS A 44 8.04 -11.84 -0.73
C HIS A 44 7.53 -13.27 -0.51
N ARG A 45 6.51 -13.45 0.33
CA ARG A 45 5.86 -14.77 0.52
C ARG A 45 5.21 -15.24 -0.78
N ASP A 46 4.44 -14.38 -1.46
CA ASP A 46 3.82 -14.69 -2.74
C ASP A 46 4.85 -15.06 -3.81
N TYR A 47 6.03 -14.42 -3.78
CA TYR A 47 7.14 -14.79 -4.64
C TYR A 47 7.68 -16.19 -4.32
N LEU A 48 7.90 -16.51 -3.04
CA LEU A 48 8.37 -17.84 -2.63
C LEU A 48 7.36 -18.93 -2.98
N ASP A 49 6.07 -18.68 -2.77
CA ASP A 49 4.99 -19.63 -3.09
C ASP A 49 4.89 -19.87 -4.60
N ARG A 50 5.03 -18.83 -5.42
CA ARG A 50 5.12 -18.96 -6.89
C ARG A 50 6.37 -19.74 -7.32
N LYS A 51 7.50 -19.52 -6.66
CA LYS A 51 8.74 -20.26 -6.93
C LYS A 51 8.60 -21.74 -6.54
N ALA A 52 7.99 -22.04 -5.39
CA ALA A 52 7.79 -23.39 -4.90
C ALA A 52 6.76 -24.18 -5.73
N SER A 53 5.70 -23.52 -6.21
CA SER A 53 4.67 -24.13 -7.07
C SER A 53 5.12 -24.35 -8.52
N GLY A 54 6.30 -23.89 -8.92
CA GLY A 54 6.76 -23.94 -10.31
C GLY A 54 6.00 -22.99 -11.24
N THR A 55 5.12 -22.15 -10.69
CA THR A 55 4.35 -21.12 -11.41
C THR A 55 5.12 -19.80 -11.55
N ALA A 56 6.43 -19.83 -11.36
CA ALA A 56 7.29 -18.68 -11.57
C ALA A 56 7.24 -18.30 -13.06
N GLY A 57 6.38 -17.33 -13.39
CA GLY A 57 6.40 -16.68 -14.69
C GLY A 57 7.82 -16.21 -14.98
N SER A 58 8.23 -16.30 -16.25
CA SER A 58 9.51 -15.73 -16.71
C SER A 58 9.60 -14.31 -16.16
N GLY A 59 10.59 -14.05 -15.30
CA GLY A 59 10.79 -12.72 -14.74
C GLY A 59 10.95 -11.73 -15.88
N MET A 60 10.44 -10.50 -15.70
CA MET A 60 10.62 -9.48 -16.73
C MET A 60 12.11 -9.24 -16.97
N THR A 61 12.50 -9.26 -18.24
CA THR A 61 13.82 -8.83 -18.67
C THR A 61 13.99 -7.34 -18.42
N THR A 62 15.24 -6.89 -18.29
CA THR A 62 15.57 -5.47 -18.11
C THR A 62 14.93 -4.56 -19.19
N ASP A 63 14.81 -5.06 -20.41
CA ASP A 63 14.19 -4.33 -21.53
C ASP A 63 12.67 -4.22 -21.39
N GLU A 64 12.00 -5.22 -20.82
CA GLU A 64 10.56 -5.17 -20.53
C GLU A 64 10.25 -4.18 -19.41
N VAL A 65 11.07 -4.18 -18.35
CA VAL A 65 10.96 -3.20 -17.26
C VAL A 65 11.16 -1.78 -17.80
N ARG A 66 12.17 -1.56 -18.64
CA ARG A 66 12.44 -0.25 -19.26
C ARG A 66 11.26 0.24 -20.10
N ARG A 67 10.63 -0.64 -20.90
CA ARG A 67 9.44 -0.29 -21.70
C ARG A 67 8.23 0.06 -20.83
N LEU A 68 8.04 -0.65 -19.72
CA LEU A 68 6.90 -0.44 -18.82
C LEU A 68 7.02 0.92 -18.11
N LEU A 69 8.20 1.24 -17.57
CA LEU A 69 8.46 2.53 -16.92
C LEU A 69 8.42 3.70 -17.91
N ALA A 70 8.93 3.52 -19.13
CA ALA A 70 8.82 4.54 -20.18
C ALA A 70 7.36 4.82 -20.58
N ARG A 71 6.49 3.80 -20.53
CA ARG A 71 5.05 3.94 -20.82
C ARG A 71 4.33 4.71 -19.71
N GLU A 72 4.67 4.49 -18.44
CA GLU A 72 4.09 5.22 -17.32
C GLU A 72 4.52 6.70 -17.28
N VAL A 73 5.79 6.99 -17.57
CA VAL A 73 6.29 8.39 -17.68
C VAL A 73 5.56 9.17 -18.78
N ASN A 74 5.14 8.49 -19.85
CA ASN A 74 4.40 9.11 -20.95
C ASN A 74 2.95 9.48 -20.58
N ILE A 75 2.37 8.88 -19.53
CA ILE A 75 1.03 9.23 -19.04
C ILE A 75 1.10 10.51 -18.21
N THR A 76 2.19 10.72 -17.47
CA THR A 76 2.39 11.91 -16.63
C THR A 76 2.62 13.19 -17.44
N HIS A 77 3.06 13.10 -18.71
CA HIS A 77 3.36 14.27 -19.55
C HIS A 77 2.14 14.82 -20.33
N VAL A 78 0.99 14.17 -20.27
CA VAL A 78 -0.23 14.63 -21.00
C VAL A 78 -1.17 15.44 -20.10
N ALA A 79 -0.91 15.53 -18.79
CA ALA A 79 -1.73 16.28 -17.82
C ALA A 79 -1.25 17.74 -17.59
N ARG A 80 -0.66 18.39 -18.60
CA ARG A 80 -0.29 19.81 -18.52
C ARG A 80 -0.59 20.53 -19.83
N VAL A 81 -1.88 20.82 -20.04
CA VAL A 81 -2.38 21.92 -20.89
C VAL A 81 -3.46 22.63 -20.11
#